data_AF-A0A1B6C6Q4-F1
#
_entry.id   AF-A0A1B6C6Q4-F1
#
_cell.length_a   1.000
_cell.length_b   1.000
_cell.length_c   1.000
_cell.angle_alpha   90.00
_cell.angle_beta   90.00
_cell.angle_gamma   90.00
#
_symmetry.space_group_name_H-M   'P 1'
#
loop_
_entity.id
_entity.type
_entity.pdbx_description
1 polymer ?
#
loop_
_entity_poly.entity_id
_entity_poly.type
_entity_poly.pdbx_seq_one_letter_code
_entity_poly.pdbx_strand_id
1 'polypeptide(L)'
;LEAAELVGLDVEAITQRVVEKIRNKESMDNMLRLELISRTTDEDLEKISALEWVVMYPQQRAEALWQANAMIRRFLTVDKIEAARMAYNKIPMDSIEIILNQYHVENNETQLLDFDNLPDKVAVSIREFMCHKSYLDAQEGFSDWFHHFHNAKPKAPPKPKEGASFTDKVAYDHRLAQYNKELERWNIAMAHQTKNVKSQLYNVLLFPQGGWLVDLEQENILRQQQMKSLRSLCIPKIVLLLHTVLFNMGEHTESVQLADLIISEQTKLYQVYNKQQLRELLAKLSESSLALLDQGKDAFGCPVTS
;
A
#
# COMPACT_ATOMS: atom_id res chain seq x y z
N LEU A 1 -23.06 -26.13 8.53
CA LEU A 1 -24.04 -25.02 8.64
C LEU A 1 -25.40 -25.43 8.09
N GLU A 2 -25.44 -26.27 7.05
CA GLU A 2 -26.67 -26.92 6.54
C GLU A 2 -27.56 -27.50 7.65
N ALA A 3 -27.00 -28.22 8.63
CA ALA A 3 -27.78 -28.75 9.76
C ALA A 3 -28.37 -27.65 10.68
N ALA A 4 -27.71 -26.50 10.80
CA ALA A 4 -28.21 -25.36 11.58
C ALA A 4 -29.33 -24.62 10.81
N GLU A 5 -29.18 -24.48 9.48
CA GLU A 5 -30.21 -23.97 8.57
C GLU A 5 -31.48 -24.84 8.64
N LEU A 6 -31.32 -26.17 8.63
CA LEU A 6 -32.43 -27.13 8.70
C LEU A 6 -33.23 -27.04 10.01
N VAL A 7 -32.62 -26.58 11.09
CA VAL A 7 -33.25 -26.44 12.42
C VAL A 7 -33.65 -24.98 12.72
N GLY A 8 -33.47 -24.07 11.75
CA GLY A 8 -33.85 -22.66 11.88
C GLY A 8 -32.99 -21.88 12.89
N LEU A 9 -31.75 -22.31 13.13
CA LEU A 9 -30.80 -21.54 13.91
C LEU A 9 -30.31 -20.32 13.11
N ASP A 10 -29.99 -19.24 13.82
CA ASP A 10 -29.44 -18.02 13.23
C ASP A 10 -28.00 -18.25 12.76
N VAL A 11 -27.89 -18.64 11.49
CA VAL A 11 -26.61 -18.94 10.83
C VAL A 11 -25.75 -17.70 10.77
N GLU A 12 -26.34 -16.52 10.61
CA GLU A 12 -25.59 -15.27 10.50
C GLU A 12 -24.88 -14.93 11.81
N ALA A 13 -25.60 -15.02 12.93
CA ALA A 13 -25.02 -14.83 14.25
C ALA A 13 -23.97 -15.89 14.57
N ILE A 14 -24.18 -17.14 14.14
CA ILE A 14 -23.21 -18.23 14.35
C ILE A 14 -21.92 -17.96 13.58
N THR A 15 -21.98 -17.66 12.28
CA THR A 15 -20.78 -17.42 11.46
C THR A 15 -20.00 -16.21 11.96
N GLN A 16 -20.69 -15.10 12.24
CA GLN A 16 -20.07 -13.91 12.82
C GLN A 16 -19.35 -14.25 14.12
N ARG A 17 -20.02 -14.96 15.03
CA ARG A 17 -19.46 -15.29 16.35
C ARG A 17 -18.25 -16.22 16.26
N VAL A 18 -18.28 -17.17 15.33
CA VAL A 18 -17.16 -18.08 15.05
C VAL A 18 -15.95 -17.29 14.58
N VAL A 19 -16.12 -16.41 13.59
CA VAL A 19 -15.02 -15.60 13.04
C VAL A 19 -14.44 -14.66 14.09
N GLU A 20 -15.28 -13.96 14.85
CA GLU A 20 -14.83 -13.10 15.94
C GLU A 20 -14.00 -13.86 16.97
N LYS A 21 -14.46 -15.06 17.36
CA LYS A 21 -13.78 -15.88 18.36
C LYS A 21 -12.42 -16.37 17.86
N ILE A 22 -12.33 -16.81 16.61
CA ILE A 22 -11.06 -17.26 16.00
C ILE A 22 -10.10 -16.08 15.84
N ARG A 23 -10.59 -14.93 15.34
CA ARG A 23 -9.78 -13.71 15.17
C ARG A 23 -9.23 -13.20 16.50
N ASN A 24 -10.04 -13.22 17.56
CA ASN A 24 -9.68 -12.73 18.89
C ASN A 24 -8.93 -13.78 19.73
N LYS A 25 -8.72 -14.99 19.24
CA LYS A 25 -7.89 -16.00 19.89
C LYS A 25 -6.47 -15.44 20.03
N GLU A 26 -6.07 -15.15 21.26
CA GLU A 26 -4.71 -14.76 21.59
C GLU A 26 -3.94 -16.01 22.01
N SER A 27 -2.95 -16.40 21.21
CA SER A 27 -1.95 -17.38 21.65
C SER A 27 -1.04 -16.73 22.69
N MET A 28 -0.86 -17.37 23.86
CA MET A 28 0.13 -16.92 24.86
C MET A 28 1.54 -16.81 24.26
N ASP A 29 1.84 -17.56 23.19
CA ASP A 29 3.13 -17.53 22.49
C ASP A 29 3.34 -16.21 21.73
N ASN A 30 2.27 -15.52 21.31
CA ASN A 30 2.36 -14.21 20.63
C ASN A 30 2.64 -13.05 21.59
N MET A 31 2.35 -13.18 22.88
CA MET A 31 2.65 -12.13 23.87
C MET A 31 4.16 -12.06 24.18
N LEU A 32 4.86 -13.19 24.03
CA LEU A 32 6.31 -13.31 24.23
C LEU A 32 7.10 -13.15 22.92
N ARG A 33 6.50 -13.41 21.75
CA ARG A 33 7.09 -13.23 20.41
C ARG A 33 6.72 -11.90 19.74
N LEU A 34 6.74 -10.79 20.48
CA LEU A 34 6.70 -9.45 19.85
C LEU A 34 7.94 -9.16 18.98
N GLU A 35 8.91 -10.07 18.97
CA GLU A 35 10.17 -9.93 18.25
C GLU A 35 10.15 -10.71 16.91
N LEU A 36 10.28 -9.95 15.82
CA LEU A 36 10.98 -10.32 14.56
C LEU A 36 10.27 -11.19 13.51
N ILE A 37 9.02 -11.62 13.67
CA ILE A 37 8.37 -12.45 12.65
C ILE A 37 7.35 -11.67 11.82
N SER A 38 7.83 -11.00 10.77
CA SER A 38 7.00 -10.44 9.69
C SER A 38 6.43 -11.51 8.74
N ARG A 39 6.82 -12.78 8.91
CA ARG A 39 6.32 -13.90 8.10
C ARG A 39 4.91 -14.31 8.53
N THR A 40 4.10 -14.74 7.56
CA THR A 40 2.81 -15.36 7.80
C THR A 40 3.00 -16.70 8.53
N THR A 41 2.27 -16.90 9.62
CA THR A 41 2.29 -18.12 10.43
C THR A 41 1.04 -18.97 10.20
N ASP A 42 1.07 -20.24 10.61
CA ASP A 42 -0.09 -21.12 10.51
C ASP A 42 -1.29 -20.61 11.33
N GLU A 43 -1.05 -19.93 12.46
CA GLU A 43 -2.10 -19.26 13.24
C GLU A 43 -2.72 -18.09 12.46
N ASP A 44 -1.91 -17.34 11.70
CA ASP A 44 -2.43 -16.28 10.83
C ASP A 44 -3.29 -16.88 9.71
N LEU A 45 -2.86 -18.00 9.12
CA LEU A 45 -3.64 -18.73 8.10
C LEU A 45 -4.95 -19.28 8.66
N GLU A 46 -4.96 -19.85 9.87
CA GLU A 46 -6.18 -20.30 10.57
C GLU A 46 -7.17 -19.13 10.72
N LYS A 47 -6.68 -17.96 11.14
CA LYS A 47 -7.49 -16.75 11.26
C LYS A 47 -8.03 -16.29 9.91
N ILE A 48 -7.19 -16.25 8.88
CA ILE A 48 -7.58 -15.83 7.53
C ILE A 48 -8.64 -16.78 6.95
N SER A 49 -8.46 -18.10 7.10
CA SER A 49 -9.43 -19.10 6.65
C SER A 49 -10.77 -18.98 7.37
N ALA A 50 -10.81 -18.45 8.60
CA ALA A 50 -12.08 -18.22 9.27
C ALA A 50 -13.00 -17.24 8.51
N LEU A 51 -12.45 -16.30 7.72
CA LEU A 51 -13.26 -15.39 6.90
C LEU A 51 -14.19 -16.13 5.93
N GLU A 52 -13.82 -17.35 5.51
CA GLU A 52 -14.63 -18.18 4.61
C GLU A 52 -16.04 -18.45 5.15
N TRP A 53 -16.19 -18.55 6.48
CA TRP A 53 -17.48 -18.78 7.12
C TRP A 53 -18.50 -17.66 6.83
N VAL A 54 -18.05 -16.42 6.82
CA VAL A 54 -18.92 -15.25 6.57
C VAL A 54 -18.96 -14.92 5.06
N VAL A 55 -17.86 -15.16 4.34
CA VAL A 55 -17.77 -15.00 2.88
C VAL A 55 -18.68 -15.97 2.12
N MET A 56 -18.98 -17.14 2.69
CA MET A 56 -19.88 -18.13 2.08
C MET A 56 -21.30 -17.58 1.83
N TYR A 57 -21.74 -16.62 2.63
CA TYR A 57 -23.09 -16.06 2.57
C TYR A 57 -23.08 -14.65 1.96
N PRO A 58 -23.63 -14.45 0.74
CA PRO A 58 -23.67 -13.14 0.11
C PRO A 58 -24.34 -12.06 0.97
N GLN A 59 -25.37 -12.42 1.74
CA GLN A 59 -26.07 -11.52 2.67
C GLN A 59 -25.15 -10.95 3.76
N GLN A 60 -24.09 -11.65 4.11
CA GLN A 60 -23.14 -11.23 5.14
C GLN A 60 -21.91 -10.51 4.57
N ARG A 61 -21.92 -10.08 3.30
CA ARG A 61 -20.77 -9.40 2.67
C ARG A 61 -20.29 -8.18 3.44
N ALA A 62 -21.22 -7.37 3.97
CA ALA A 62 -20.86 -6.22 4.80
C ALA A 62 -20.10 -6.65 6.07
N GLU A 63 -20.52 -7.74 6.72
CA GLU A 63 -19.84 -8.29 7.89
C GLU A 63 -18.49 -8.93 7.52
N ALA A 64 -18.39 -9.57 6.36
CA ALA A 64 -17.12 -10.10 5.85
C ALA A 64 -16.08 -8.97 5.68
N LEU A 65 -16.48 -7.83 5.12
CA LEU A 65 -15.62 -6.64 5.02
C LEU A 65 -15.20 -6.14 6.40
N TRP A 66 -16.14 -6.04 7.35
CA TRP A 66 -15.84 -5.59 8.71
C TRP A 66 -14.81 -6.50 9.42
N GLN A 67 -14.99 -7.82 9.30
CA GLN A 67 -14.09 -8.81 9.88
C GLN A 67 -12.71 -8.81 9.22
N ALA A 68 -12.66 -8.72 7.88
CA ALA A 68 -11.42 -8.64 7.13
C ALA A 68 -10.64 -7.37 7.46
N ASN A 69 -11.31 -6.21 7.51
CA ASN A 69 -10.69 -4.94 7.89
C ASN A 69 -10.03 -5.03 9.27
N ALA A 70 -10.73 -5.58 10.27
CA ALA A 70 -10.17 -5.75 11.60
C ALA A 70 -8.94 -6.67 11.62
N MET A 71 -8.94 -7.71 10.80
CA MET A 71 -7.80 -8.62 10.66
C MET A 71 -6.62 -7.95 9.97
N ILE A 72 -6.87 -7.22 8.87
CA ILE A 72 -5.87 -6.44 8.16
C ILE A 72 -5.24 -5.39 9.09
N ARG A 73 -6.03 -4.65 9.88
CA ARG A 73 -5.50 -3.69 10.88
C ARG A 73 -4.50 -4.36 11.83
N ARG A 74 -4.83 -5.56 12.33
CA ARG A 74 -3.94 -6.32 13.22
C ARG A 74 -2.65 -6.72 12.53
N PHE A 75 -2.73 -7.26 11.31
CA PHE A 75 -1.54 -7.66 10.56
C PHE A 75 -0.64 -6.49 10.17
N LEU A 76 -1.22 -5.36 9.77
CA LEU A 76 -0.46 -4.16 9.41
C LEU A 76 0.26 -3.56 10.63
N THR A 77 -0.30 -3.68 11.84
CA THR A 77 0.35 -3.20 13.07
C THR A 77 1.64 -3.97 13.39
N VAL A 78 1.77 -5.21 12.91
CA VAL A 78 2.96 -6.06 13.08
C VAL A 78 3.73 -6.26 11.76
N ASP A 79 3.51 -5.39 10.77
CA ASP A 79 4.15 -5.39 9.43
C ASP A 79 4.06 -6.73 8.67
N LYS A 80 3.01 -7.53 8.92
CA LYS A 80 2.72 -8.78 8.17
C LYS A 80 1.94 -8.47 6.90
N ILE A 81 2.59 -7.85 5.92
CA ILE A 81 1.96 -7.40 4.67
C ILE A 81 1.35 -8.56 3.88
N GLU A 82 2.04 -9.69 3.78
CA GLU A 82 1.53 -10.88 3.08
C GLU A 82 0.25 -11.44 3.72
N ALA A 83 0.20 -11.52 5.05
CA ALA A 83 -1.00 -11.97 5.76
C ALA A 83 -2.18 -11.00 5.55
N ALA A 84 -1.90 -9.69 5.56
CA ALA A 84 -2.90 -8.67 5.23
C ALA A 84 -3.41 -8.81 3.78
N ARG A 85 -2.53 -9.05 2.81
CA ARG A 85 -2.91 -9.32 1.41
C ARG A 85 -3.75 -10.59 1.28
N MET A 86 -3.38 -11.66 1.97
CA MET A 86 -4.16 -12.90 1.98
C MET A 86 -5.56 -12.69 2.57
N ALA A 87 -5.69 -11.95 3.69
CA ALA A 87 -6.98 -11.59 4.28
C ALA A 87 -7.83 -10.74 3.33
N TYR A 88 -7.22 -9.75 2.67
CA TYR A 88 -7.88 -8.93 1.67
C TYR A 88 -8.42 -9.79 0.51
N ASN A 89 -7.61 -10.71 -0.01
CA ASN A 89 -7.96 -11.58 -1.14
C ASN A 89 -9.02 -12.65 -0.79
N LYS A 90 -9.33 -12.88 0.50
CA LYS A 90 -10.47 -13.74 0.90
C LYS A 90 -11.80 -13.08 0.61
N ILE A 91 -11.85 -11.76 0.46
CA ILE A 91 -13.07 -11.02 0.12
C ILE A 91 -13.23 -11.04 -1.41
N PRO A 92 -14.35 -11.57 -1.93
CA PRO A 92 -14.61 -11.60 -3.37
C PRO A 92 -14.67 -10.19 -3.98
N MET A 93 -14.21 -10.05 -5.23
CA MET A 93 -14.09 -8.73 -5.89
C MET A 93 -15.44 -8.03 -6.11
N ASP A 94 -16.51 -8.80 -6.24
CA ASP A 94 -17.91 -8.35 -6.37
C ASP A 94 -18.54 -7.95 -5.02
N SER A 95 -17.82 -8.06 -3.91
CA SER A 95 -18.39 -7.84 -2.56
C SER A 95 -18.97 -6.45 -2.37
N ILE A 96 -18.28 -5.42 -2.86
CA ILE A 96 -18.77 -4.03 -2.74
C ILE A 96 -20.05 -3.86 -3.58
N GLU A 97 -20.08 -4.40 -4.80
CA GLU A 97 -21.26 -4.37 -5.67
C GLU A 97 -22.45 -5.08 -5.03
N ILE A 98 -22.24 -6.26 -4.45
CA ILE A 98 -23.28 -7.00 -3.73
C ILE A 98 -23.82 -6.18 -2.55
N ILE A 99 -22.95 -5.54 -1.76
CA ILE A 99 -23.37 -4.70 -0.63
C ILE A 99 -24.21 -3.52 -1.12
N LEU A 100 -23.76 -2.82 -2.16
CA LEU A 100 -24.50 -1.67 -2.71
C LEU A 100 -25.88 -2.10 -3.21
N ASN A 101 -25.97 -3.24 -3.90
CA ASN A 101 -27.24 -3.81 -4.37
C ASN A 101 -28.17 -4.22 -3.22
N GLN A 102 -27.62 -4.74 -2.11
CA GLN A 102 -28.40 -5.12 -0.91
C GLN A 102 -29.04 -3.92 -0.21
N TYR A 103 -28.35 -2.78 -0.23
CA TYR A 103 -28.85 -1.53 0.36
C TYR A 103 -29.53 -0.61 -0.65
N HIS A 104 -29.82 -1.10 -1.87
CA HIS A 104 -30.49 -0.36 -2.93
C HIS A 104 -29.84 1.01 -3.25
N VAL A 105 -28.50 1.08 -3.23
CA VAL A 105 -27.78 2.29 -3.61
C VAL A 105 -27.78 2.40 -5.13
N GLU A 106 -28.50 3.39 -5.67
CA GLU A 106 -28.53 3.66 -7.11
C GLU A 106 -27.19 4.27 -7.58
N ASN A 107 -26.68 3.80 -8.71
CA ASN A 107 -25.54 4.43 -9.38
C ASN A 107 -26.02 5.73 -10.03
N ASN A 108 -25.89 6.85 -9.31
CA ASN A 108 -26.17 8.17 -9.87
C ASN A 108 -25.21 8.47 -11.04
N GLU A 109 -25.72 9.17 -12.07
CA GLU A 109 -24.98 9.53 -13.31
C GLU A 109 -23.65 10.27 -13.07
N THR A 110 -23.42 10.78 -11.85
CA THR A 110 -22.22 11.50 -11.41
C THR A 110 -21.04 10.60 -10.98
N GLN A 111 -21.15 9.27 -11.03
CA GLN A 111 -20.09 8.31 -10.64
C GLN A 111 -19.58 8.44 -9.18
N LEU A 112 -20.24 9.26 -8.35
CA LEU A 112 -19.96 9.37 -6.93
C LEU A 112 -20.94 8.45 -6.20
N LEU A 113 -20.41 7.41 -5.56
CA LEU A 113 -21.20 6.54 -4.69
C LEU A 113 -21.80 7.39 -3.57
N ASP A 114 -23.13 7.45 -3.52
CA ASP A 114 -23.87 8.10 -2.45
C ASP A 114 -23.86 7.19 -1.22
N PHE A 115 -22.79 7.30 -0.42
CA PHE A 115 -22.64 6.57 0.83
C PHE A 115 -23.60 7.06 1.92
N ASP A 116 -24.30 8.18 1.73
CA ASP A 116 -25.20 8.76 2.75
C ASP A 116 -26.43 7.88 3.00
N ASN A 117 -26.78 7.00 2.04
CA ASN A 117 -27.88 6.04 2.19
C ASN A 117 -27.47 4.70 2.82
N LEU A 118 -26.19 4.50 3.14
CA LEU A 118 -25.71 3.28 3.80
C LEU A 118 -25.72 3.44 5.32
N PRO A 119 -25.95 2.34 6.08
CA PRO A 119 -25.67 2.36 7.50
C PRO A 119 -24.20 2.72 7.77
N ASP A 120 -23.94 3.55 8.78
CA ASP A 120 -22.60 4.08 9.07
C ASP A 120 -21.52 2.98 9.12
N LYS A 121 -21.81 1.86 9.79
CA LYS A 121 -20.89 0.70 9.88
C LYS A 121 -20.51 0.18 8.50
N VAL A 122 -21.46 0.13 7.56
CA VAL A 122 -21.24 -0.38 6.20
C VAL A 122 -20.41 0.62 5.39
N ALA A 123 -20.78 1.91 5.43
CA ALA A 123 -20.05 2.97 4.73
C ALA A 123 -18.58 3.02 5.16
N VAL A 124 -18.30 3.03 6.47
CA VAL A 124 -16.92 3.02 6.96
C VAL A 124 -16.18 1.72 6.65
N SER A 125 -16.89 0.58 6.59
CA SER A 125 -16.28 -0.71 6.23
C SER A 125 -15.79 -0.71 4.79
N ILE A 126 -16.61 -0.21 3.86
CA ILE A 126 -16.23 -0.09 2.45
C ILE A 126 -15.06 0.87 2.29
N ARG A 127 -15.15 2.05 2.92
CA ARG A 127 -14.08 3.07 2.87
C ARG A 127 -12.76 2.53 3.41
N GLU A 128 -12.79 1.89 4.58
CA GLU A 128 -11.62 1.28 5.19
C GLU A 128 -11.04 0.16 4.31
N PHE A 129 -11.88 -0.67 3.71
CA PHE A 129 -11.44 -1.73 2.81
C PHE A 129 -10.72 -1.16 1.57
N MET A 130 -11.22 -0.06 1.01
CA MET A 130 -10.55 0.67 -0.08
C MET A 130 -9.22 1.31 0.37
N CYS A 131 -9.13 1.80 1.60
CA CYS A 131 -7.87 2.28 2.18
C CYS A 131 -6.85 1.14 2.28
N HIS A 132 -7.26 -0.03 2.76
CA HIS A 132 -6.37 -1.18 2.84
C HIS A 132 -5.90 -1.62 1.44
N LYS A 133 -6.81 -1.62 0.45
CA LYS A 133 -6.45 -1.88 -0.95
C LYS A 133 -5.34 -0.93 -1.43
N SER A 134 -5.55 0.38 -1.30
CA SER A 134 -4.59 1.37 -1.82
C SER A 134 -3.21 1.23 -1.18
N TYR A 135 -3.16 0.94 0.13
CA TYR A 135 -1.90 0.72 0.83
C TYR A 135 -1.20 -0.57 0.40
N LEU A 136 -1.92 -1.69 0.31
CA LEU A 136 -1.34 -2.98 -0.09
C LEU A 136 -0.83 -2.92 -1.54
N ASP A 137 -1.60 -2.31 -2.45
CA ASP A 137 -1.21 -2.14 -3.85
C ASP A 137 0.02 -1.24 -3.98
N ALA A 138 0.18 -0.23 -3.13
CA ALA A 138 1.37 0.62 -3.10
C ALA A 138 2.62 -0.11 -2.57
N GLN A 139 2.48 -0.98 -1.57
CA GLN A 139 3.59 -1.79 -1.06
C GLN A 139 4.06 -2.80 -2.11
N GLU A 140 3.13 -3.51 -2.75
CA GLU A 140 3.42 -4.48 -3.81
C GLU A 140 4.05 -3.80 -5.03
N GLY A 141 3.45 -2.70 -5.50
CA GLY A 141 3.98 -1.92 -6.62
C GLY A 141 5.39 -1.38 -6.34
N PHE A 142 5.67 -0.97 -5.10
CA PHE A 142 7.04 -0.58 -4.70
C PHE A 142 7.99 -1.77 -4.69
N SER A 143 7.59 -2.91 -4.13
CA SER A 143 8.43 -4.12 -4.10
C SER A 143 8.83 -4.57 -5.50
N ASP A 144 7.86 -4.61 -6.42
CA ASP A 144 8.08 -4.97 -7.83
C ASP A 144 9.01 -3.96 -8.53
N TRP A 145 8.74 -2.66 -8.37
CA TRP A 145 9.58 -1.60 -8.91
C TRP A 145 11.01 -1.68 -8.37
N PHE A 146 11.19 -1.89 -7.05
CA PHE A 146 12.48 -1.96 -6.39
C PHE A 146 13.29 -3.16 -6.88
N HIS A 147 12.64 -4.31 -7.01
CA HIS A 147 13.26 -5.50 -7.58
C HIS A 147 13.69 -5.28 -9.04
N HIS A 148 12.84 -4.67 -9.86
CA HIS A 148 13.17 -4.38 -11.26
C HIS A 148 14.32 -3.38 -11.39
N PHE A 149 14.33 -2.32 -10.57
CA PHE A 149 15.37 -1.30 -10.57
C PHE A 149 16.76 -1.88 -10.27
N HIS A 150 16.87 -2.75 -9.25
CA HIS A 150 18.16 -3.30 -8.84
C HIS A 150 18.61 -4.52 -9.64
N ASN A 151 17.68 -5.38 -10.07
CA ASN A 151 18.05 -6.69 -10.64
C ASN A 151 17.91 -6.77 -12.15
N ALA A 152 17.10 -5.91 -12.79
CA ALA A 152 16.84 -6.01 -14.23
C ALA A 152 17.71 -5.08 -15.08
N LYS A 153 18.52 -4.20 -14.47
CA LYS A 153 19.37 -3.26 -15.21
C LYS A 153 20.44 -4.01 -16.02
N PRO A 154 20.50 -3.85 -17.35
CA PRO A 154 21.51 -4.49 -18.17
C PRO A 154 22.93 -4.12 -17.74
N LYS A 155 23.86 -5.08 -17.81
CA LYS A 155 25.27 -4.89 -17.46
C LYS A 155 26.09 -4.58 -18.70
N ALA A 156 26.92 -3.55 -18.63
CA ALA A 156 27.78 -3.18 -19.75
C ALA A 156 28.77 -4.31 -20.08
N PRO A 157 28.99 -4.62 -21.37
CA PRO A 157 29.95 -5.65 -21.77
C PRO A 157 31.38 -5.24 -21.38
N PRO A 158 32.24 -6.18 -20.98
CA PRO A 158 33.62 -5.89 -20.62
C PRO A 158 34.39 -5.37 -21.83
N LYS A 159 35.16 -4.29 -21.63
CA LYS A 159 35.99 -3.72 -22.68
C LYS A 159 37.06 -4.73 -23.14
N PRO A 160 37.39 -4.80 -24.44
CA PRO A 160 38.46 -5.65 -24.94
C PRO A 160 39.80 -5.24 -24.31
N LYS A 161 40.69 -6.21 -24.09
CA LYS A 161 42.07 -5.94 -23.62
C LYS A 161 42.85 -5.16 -24.69
N GLU A 162 43.83 -4.37 -24.27
CA GLU A 162 44.78 -3.74 -25.20
C GLU A 162 45.52 -4.83 -25.99
N GLY A 163 45.41 -4.79 -27.32
CA GLY A 163 45.92 -5.85 -28.23
C GLY A 163 44.89 -6.89 -28.69
N ALA A 164 43.60 -6.74 -28.35
CA ALA A 164 42.55 -7.66 -28.80
C ALA A 164 42.43 -7.76 -30.35
N SER A 165 42.10 -8.95 -30.83
CA SER A 165 41.95 -9.26 -32.26
C SER A 165 40.87 -8.41 -32.91
N PHE A 166 40.94 -8.21 -34.23
CA PHE A 166 39.86 -7.58 -35.01
C PHE A 166 38.51 -8.28 -34.76
N THR A 167 38.49 -9.62 -34.70
CA THR A 167 37.29 -10.40 -34.40
C THR A 167 36.74 -10.10 -33.00
N ASP A 168 37.60 -9.90 -32.01
CA ASP A 168 37.18 -9.58 -30.63
C ASP A 168 36.58 -8.17 -30.54
N LYS A 169 37.12 -7.22 -31.31
CA LYS A 169 36.57 -5.85 -31.42
C LYS A 169 35.19 -5.87 -32.05
N VAL A 170 35.01 -6.59 -33.17
CA VAL A 170 33.70 -6.74 -33.82
C VAL A 170 32.69 -7.44 -32.91
N ALA A 171 33.11 -8.48 -32.17
CA ALA A 171 32.25 -9.15 -31.20
C ALA A 171 31.85 -8.22 -30.04
N TYR A 172 32.76 -7.36 -29.57
CA TYR A 172 32.45 -6.34 -28.58
C TYR A 172 31.45 -5.30 -29.11
N ASP A 173 31.62 -4.84 -30.35
CA ASP A 173 30.70 -3.87 -30.96
C ASP A 173 29.28 -4.43 -31.09
N HIS A 174 29.14 -5.71 -31.47
CA HIS A 174 27.85 -6.40 -31.47
C HIS A 174 27.24 -6.51 -30.07
N ARG A 175 28.03 -6.88 -29.06
CA ARG A 175 27.57 -6.95 -27.66
C ARG A 175 27.17 -5.58 -27.14
N LEU A 176 27.91 -4.52 -27.50
CA LEU A 176 27.61 -3.14 -27.11
C LEU A 176 26.32 -2.66 -27.76
N ALA A 177 26.10 -2.97 -29.05
CA ALA A 177 24.86 -2.65 -29.75
C ALA A 177 23.65 -3.39 -29.14
N GLN A 178 23.81 -4.65 -28.75
CA GLN A 178 22.77 -5.39 -28.04
C GLN A 178 22.49 -4.79 -26.66
N TYR A 179 23.54 -4.52 -25.88
CA TYR A 179 23.45 -3.87 -24.57
C TYR A 179 22.69 -2.54 -24.64
N ASN A 180 23.00 -1.67 -25.60
CA ASN A 180 22.32 -0.39 -25.76
C ASN A 180 20.82 -0.57 -26.05
N LYS A 181 20.43 -1.56 -26.86
CA LYS A 181 19.02 -1.87 -27.12
C LYS A 181 18.30 -2.39 -25.89
N GLU A 182 18.94 -3.25 -25.11
CA GLU A 182 18.38 -3.76 -23.85
C GLU A 182 18.27 -2.66 -22.80
N LEU A 183 19.27 -1.77 -22.71
CA LEU A 183 19.26 -0.63 -21.80
C LEU A 183 18.12 0.32 -22.13
N GLU A 184 17.88 0.61 -23.41
CA GLU A 184 16.77 1.47 -23.82
C GLU A 184 15.41 0.86 -23.47
N ARG A 185 15.22 -0.44 -23.71
CA ARG A 185 14.00 -1.15 -23.31
C ARG A 185 13.80 -1.09 -21.80
N TRP A 186 14.87 -1.29 -21.03
CA TRP A 186 14.83 -1.20 -19.57
C TRP A 186 14.48 0.23 -19.12
N ASN A 187 15.05 1.27 -19.72
CA ASN A 187 14.71 2.67 -19.40
C ASN A 187 13.22 2.97 -19.63
N ILE A 188 12.66 2.53 -20.77
CA ILE A 188 11.23 2.72 -21.09
C ILE A 188 10.35 1.98 -20.07
N ALA A 189 10.69 0.73 -19.75
CA ALA A 189 9.96 -0.06 -18.76
C ALA A 189 10.02 0.58 -17.36
N MET A 190 11.20 1.05 -16.95
CA MET A 190 11.40 1.75 -15.68
C MET A 190 10.61 3.04 -15.59
N ALA A 191 10.55 3.85 -16.66
CA ALA A 191 9.76 5.07 -16.67
C ALA A 191 8.26 4.79 -16.46
N HIS A 192 7.72 3.76 -17.13
CA HIS A 192 6.34 3.34 -16.96
C HIS A 192 6.06 2.80 -15.56
N GLN A 193 6.91 1.90 -15.06
CA GLN A 193 6.75 1.35 -13.70
C GLN A 193 6.86 2.43 -12.63
N THR A 194 7.80 3.37 -12.78
CA THR A 194 7.98 4.53 -11.88
C THR A 194 6.71 5.36 -11.82
N LYS A 195 6.11 5.68 -12.97
CA LYS A 195 4.84 6.41 -13.01
C LYS A 195 3.73 5.69 -12.25
N ASN A 196 3.63 4.37 -12.44
CA ASN A 196 2.59 3.56 -11.80
C ASN A 196 2.77 3.49 -10.28
N VAL A 197 3.97 3.17 -9.80
CA VAL A 197 4.24 3.10 -8.35
C VAL A 197 4.07 4.47 -7.69
N LYS A 198 4.50 5.56 -8.34
CA LYS A 198 4.23 6.93 -7.85
C LYS A 198 2.75 7.17 -7.67
N SER A 199 1.93 6.85 -8.68
CA SER A 199 0.47 7.00 -8.59
C SER A 199 -0.11 6.19 -7.44
N GLN A 200 0.32 4.94 -7.25
CA GLN A 200 -0.14 4.10 -6.13
C GLN A 200 0.23 4.69 -4.77
N LEU A 201 1.47 5.17 -4.61
CA LEU A 201 1.94 5.81 -3.38
C LEU A 201 1.17 7.11 -3.10
N TYR A 202 0.96 7.95 -4.12
CA TYR A 202 0.14 9.17 -3.97
C TYR A 202 -1.32 8.87 -3.66
N ASN A 203 -1.91 7.80 -4.19
CA ASN A 203 -3.30 7.42 -3.87
C ASN A 203 -3.51 7.16 -2.37
N VAL A 204 -2.47 6.72 -1.66
CA VAL A 204 -2.51 6.59 -0.19
C VAL A 204 -2.43 7.97 0.47
N LEU A 205 -1.50 8.83 0.05
CA LEU A 205 -1.25 10.15 0.66
C LEU A 205 -2.39 11.15 0.39
N LEU A 206 -3.01 11.05 -0.77
CA LEU A 206 -4.07 11.92 -1.28
C LEU A 206 -5.43 11.21 -1.31
N PHE A 207 -5.63 10.23 -0.42
CA PHE A 207 -6.88 9.47 -0.39
C PHE A 207 -8.09 10.42 -0.18
N PRO A 208 -9.17 10.29 -0.97
CA PRO A 208 -10.28 11.25 -0.96
C PRO A 208 -11.00 11.40 0.39
N GLN A 209 -11.79 12.47 0.52
CA GLN A 209 -12.77 12.67 1.62
C GLN A 209 -12.15 12.55 3.03
N GLY A 210 -11.13 13.35 3.33
CA GLY A 210 -10.53 13.42 4.67
C GLY A 210 -9.29 12.54 4.89
N GLY A 211 -8.87 11.75 3.90
CA GLY A 211 -7.61 11.02 3.93
C GLY A 211 -7.71 9.56 4.34
N TRP A 212 -6.57 8.87 4.23
CA TRP A 212 -6.44 7.42 4.39
C TRP A 212 -6.70 6.97 5.84
N LEU A 213 -7.60 6.01 6.06
CA LEU A 213 -8.02 5.58 7.41
C LEU A 213 -8.46 6.75 8.31
N VAL A 214 -9.24 7.67 7.76
CA VAL A 214 -9.95 8.71 8.51
C VAL A 214 -11.45 8.51 8.31
N ASP A 215 -12.18 8.46 9.43
CA ASP A 215 -13.64 8.41 9.45
C ASP A 215 -14.21 9.74 9.95
N LEU A 216 -15.44 10.01 9.54
CA LEU A 216 -16.30 11.03 10.12
C LEU A 216 -16.87 10.44 11.43
N GLU A 217 -16.51 11.06 12.55
CA GLU A 217 -16.89 10.75 13.95
C GLU A 217 -17.58 9.39 14.21
N GLN A 218 -16.83 8.44 14.78
CA GLN A 218 -17.36 7.12 15.20
C GLN A 218 -17.36 6.94 16.72
N GLU A 219 -18.27 6.11 17.23
CA GLU A 219 -18.32 5.77 18.65
C GLU A 219 -17.26 4.73 19.07
N ASN A 220 -16.72 3.94 18.13
CA ASN A 220 -15.76 2.88 18.45
C ASN A 220 -14.34 3.41 18.69
N ILE A 221 -14.08 3.78 19.95
CA ILE A 221 -12.79 4.33 20.41
C ILE A 221 -11.61 3.41 20.07
N LEU A 222 -11.75 2.09 20.25
CA LEU A 222 -10.67 1.14 19.99
C LEU A 222 -10.27 1.12 18.51
N ARG A 223 -11.26 1.09 17.62
CA ARG A 223 -11.00 1.12 16.17
C ARG A 223 -10.35 2.45 15.76
N GLN A 224 -10.79 3.58 16.31
CA GLN A 224 -10.16 4.88 16.05
C GLN A 224 -8.70 4.91 16.50
N GLN A 225 -8.39 4.36 17.67
CA GLN A 225 -7.00 4.26 18.16
C GLN A 225 -6.15 3.38 17.24
N GLN A 226 -6.68 2.26 16.76
CA GLN A 226 -6.01 1.40 15.78
C GLN A 226 -5.71 2.16 14.48
N MET A 227 -6.69 2.88 13.93
CA MET A 227 -6.52 3.66 12.69
C MET A 227 -5.50 4.79 12.85
N LYS A 228 -5.55 5.53 13.96
CA LYS A 228 -4.53 6.55 14.27
C LYS A 228 -3.13 5.95 14.37
N SER A 229 -3.01 4.80 15.02
CA SER A 229 -1.73 4.09 15.15
C SER A 229 -1.20 3.64 13.79
N LEU A 230 -2.05 3.02 12.96
CA LEU A 230 -1.70 2.62 11.60
C LEU A 230 -1.28 3.81 10.74
N ARG A 231 -1.99 4.95 10.82
CA ARG A 231 -1.60 6.18 10.12
C ARG A 231 -0.19 6.63 10.52
N SER A 232 0.15 6.61 11.80
CA SER A 232 1.50 6.98 12.29
C SER A 232 2.62 6.02 11.90
N LEU A 233 2.28 4.80 11.49
CA LEU A 233 3.23 3.78 11.00
C LEU A 233 3.34 3.82 9.47
N CYS A 234 2.20 3.74 8.79
CA CYS A 234 2.09 3.52 7.35
C CYS A 234 2.36 4.78 6.53
N ILE A 235 1.88 5.95 6.93
CA ILE A 235 2.05 7.18 6.13
C ILE A 235 3.54 7.59 6.07
N PRO A 236 4.29 7.66 7.19
CA PRO A 236 5.73 7.93 7.12
C PRO A 236 6.48 6.92 6.24
N LYS A 237 6.14 5.62 6.33
CA LYS A 237 6.70 4.58 5.47
C LYS A 237 6.44 4.89 3.99
N ILE A 238 5.20 5.16 3.61
CA ILE A 238 4.82 5.47 2.22
C ILE A 238 5.55 6.70 1.68
N VAL A 239 5.69 7.76 2.48
CA VAL A 239 6.47 8.95 2.08
C VAL A 239 7.94 8.61 1.84
N LEU A 240 8.57 7.80 2.69
CA LEU A 240 9.95 7.37 2.49
C LEU A 240 10.12 6.48 1.26
N LEU A 241 9.14 5.60 0.98
CA LEU A 241 9.12 4.81 -0.24
C LEU A 241 9.00 5.71 -1.48
N LEU A 242 8.12 6.71 -1.45
CA LEU A 242 7.96 7.68 -2.54
C LEU A 242 9.21 8.52 -2.75
N HIS A 243 9.83 9.03 -1.68
CA HIS A 243 11.13 9.69 -1.75
C HIS A 243 12.18 8.78 -2.40
N THR A 244 12.23 7.50 -2.02
CA THR A 244 13.18 6.52 -2.58
C THR A 244 12.98 6.36 -4.08
N VAL A 245 11.74 6.28 -4.56
CA VAL A 245 11.43 6.21 -5.99
C VAL A 245 11.90 7.48 -6.70
N LEU A 246 11.49 8.66 -6.21
CA LEU A 246 11.80 9.95 -6.82
C LEU A 246 13.32 10.20 -6.87
N PHE A 247 14.02 9.95 -5.77
CA PHE A 247 15.47 10.16 -5.68
C PHE A 247 16.24 9.26 -6.65
N ASN A 248 15.93 7.97 -6.72
CA ASN A 248 16.63 7.03 -7.60
C ASN A 248 16.34 7.27 -9.09
N MET A 249 15.20 7.87 -9.41
CA MET A 249 14.83 8.24 -10.78
C MET A 249 15.26 9.66 -11.16
N GLY A 250 15.97 10.37 -10.28
CA GLY A 250 16.50 11.71 -10.52
C GLY A 250 15.44 12.83 -10.44
N GLU A 251 14.25 12.52 -9.94
CA GLU A 251 13.13 13.45 -9.80
C GLU A 251 13.24 14.27 -8.49
N HIS A 252 14.40 14.89 -8.28
CA HIS A 252 14.74 15.56 -7.01
C HIS A 252 13.85 16.78 -6.71
N THR A 253 13.38 17.51 -7.73
CA THR A 253 12.47 18.65 -7.56
C THR A 253 11.15 18.20 -6.92
N GLU A 254 10.54 17.14 -7.44
CA GLU A 254 9.31 16.57 -6.87
C GLU A 254 9.56 15.97 -5.49
N SER A 255 10.75 15.40 -5.28
CA SER A 255 11.16 14.87 -3.98
C SER A 255 11.13 15.95 -2.90
N VAL A 256 11.69 17.14 -3.16
CA VAL A 256 11.63 18.28 -2.21
C VAL A 256 10.19 18.79 -2.01
N GLN A 257 9.35 18.76 -3.05
CA GLN A 257 7.93 19.14 -2.96
C GLN A 257 7.09 18.22 -2.06
N LEU A 258 7.61 17.04 -1.66
CA LEU A 258 6.97 16.23 -0.62
C LEU A 258 6.82 16.98 0.70
N ALA A 259 7.69 17.95 0.99
CA ALA A 259 7.53 18.83 2.15
C ALA A 259 6.18 19.57 2.11
N ASP A 260 5.85 20.18 0.96
CA ASP A 260 4.61 20.93 0.77
C ASP A 260 3.38 20.03 0.93
N LEU A 261 3.46 18.81 0.39
CA LEU A 261 2.40 17.81 0.54
C LEU A 261 2.14 17.47 2.02
N ILE A 262 3.20 17.36 2.83
CA ILE A 262 3.09 16.92 4.22
C ILE A 262 2.58 18.02 5.13
N ILE A 263 3.03 19.26 4.90
CA ILE A 263 2.57 20.44 5.66
C ILE A 263 1.21 20.97 5.19
N SER A 264 0.67 20.44 4.09
CA SER A 264 -0.61 20.87 3.54
C SER A 264 -1.74 20.76 4.58
N GLU A 265 -2.45 21.88 4.78
CA GLU A 265 -3.64 21.94 5.64
C GLU A 265 -4.84 21.17 5.06
N GLN A 266 -4.80 20.80 3.78
CA GLN A 266 -5.85 20.00 3.14
C GLN A 266 -5.81 18.54 3.63
N THR A 267 -4.61 17.97 3.76
CA THR A 267 -4.39 16.56 4.11
C THR A 267 -3.94 16.36 5.55
N LYS A 268 -3.34 17.40 6.16
CA LYS A 268 -2.84 17.43 7.55
C LYS A 268 -1.94 16.25 7.90
N LEU A 269 -1.15 15.78 6.93
CA LEU A 269 -0.28 14.61 7.11
C LEU A 269 0.78 14.84 8.19
N TYR A 270 1.26 16.08 8.38
CA TYR A 270 2.21 16.41 9.43
C TYR A 270 1.77 15.97 10.84
N GLN A 271 0.46 15.84 11.11
CA GLN A 271 -0.07 15.44 12.41
C GLN A 271 0.18 13.97 12.76
N VAL A 272 0.46 13.12 11.78
CA VAL A 272 0.70 11.69 12.02
C VAL A 272 2.16 11.38 12.33
N TYR A 273 3.06 12.36 12.17
CA TYR A 273 4.49 12.19 12.39
C TYR A 273 4.89 12.51 13.82
N ASN A 274 5.83 11.74 14.34
CA ASN A 274 6.61 12.15 15.51
C ASN A 274 7.84 12.97 15.10
N LYS A 275 8.47 13.65 16.07
CA LYS A 275 9.63 14.52 15.82
C LYS A 275 10.83 13.80 15.18
N GLN A 276 11.02 12.51 15.49
CA GLN A 276 12.11 11.72 14.93
C GLN A 276 11.86 11.40 13.45
N GLN A 277 10.64 10.97 13.11
CA GLN A 277 10.25 10.69 11.73
C GLN A 277 10.34 11.95 10.84
N LEU A 278 9.97 13.13 11.37
CA LEU A 278 10.15 14.39 10.64
C LEU A 278 11.63 14.72 10.39
N ARG A 279 12.51 14.47 11.35
CA ARG A 279 13.96 14.68 11.18
C ARG A 279 14.53 13.75 10.12
N GLU A 280 14.13 12.48 10.13
CA GLU A 280 14.54 11.50 9.14
C GLU A 280 14.09 11.92 7.74
N LEU A 281 12.82 12.32 7.59
CA LEU A 281 12.31 12.84 6.33
C LEU A 281 13.10 14.06 5.86
N LEU A 282 13.32 15.06 6.72
CA LEU A 282 14.07 16.27 6.37
C LEU A 282 15.51 15.95 5.93
N ALA A 283 16.15 14.97 6.57
CA ALA A 283 17.46 14.49 6.14
C ALA A 283 17.40 13.93 4.71
N LYS A 284 16.38 13.14 4.38
CA LYS A 284 16.14 12.64 3.01
C LYS A 284 15.88 13.74 2.00
N LEU A 285 15.04 14.71 2.34
CA LEU A 285 14.79 15.87 1.47
C LEU A 285 16.07 16.68 1.23
N SER A 286 16.94 16.80 2.25
CA SER A 286 18.23 17.50 2.10
C SER A 286 19.19 16.79 1.13
N GLU A 287 19.15 15.45 1.05
CA GLU A 287 19.90 14.68 0.04
C GLU A 287 19.43 15.05 -1.37
N SER A 288 18.10 15.19 -1.57
CA SER A 288 17.52 15.65 -2.85
C SER A 288 17.90 17.10 -3.19
N SER A 289 17.87 18.01 -2.22
CA SER A 289 18.31 19.39 -2.41
C SER A 289 19.80 19.49 -2.78
N LEU A 290 20.66 18.68 -2.18
CA LEU A 290 22.09 18.64 -2.52
C LEU A 290 22.31 18.17 -3.97
N ALA A 291 21.58 17.13 -4.40
CA ALA A 291 21.62 16.66 -5.78
C ALA A 291 21.14 17.74 -6.78
N LEU A 292 20.20 18.62 -6.40
CA LEU A 292 19.78 19.75 -7.23
C LEU A 292 20.86 20.83 -7.35
N LEU A 293 21.58 21.11 -6.25
CA LEU A 293 22.71 22.06 -6.25
C LEU A 293 23.85 21.57 -7.16
N ASP A 294 24.15 20.27 -7.14
CA ASP A 294 25.14 19.65 -8.03
C ASP A 294 24.74 19.77 -9.52
N GLN A 295 23.44 19.91 -9.80
CA GLN A 295 22.89 20.15 -11.14
C GLN A 295 22.86 21.64 -11.53
N GLY A 296 23.39 22.54 -10.69
CA GLY A 296 23.39 23.99 -10.93
C GLY A 296 22.02 24.66 -10.77
N LYS A 297 21.08 24.01 -10.09
CA LYS A 297 19.80 24.60 -9.68
C LYS A 297 19.91 25.10 -8.23
N ASP A 298 18.90 25.82 -7.76
CA ASP A 298 18.78 26.10 -6.33
C ASP A 298 18.30 24.87 -5.54
N ALA A 299 18.20 24.99 -4.21
CA ALA A 299 17.82 23.88 -3.32
C ALA A 299 16.38 23.37 -3.52
N PHE A 300 15.54 24.08 -4.28
CA PHE A 300 14.16 23.74 -4.60
C PHE A 300 13.98 23.34 -6.07
N GLY A 301 15.04 23.40 -6.87
CA GLY A 301 15.06 23.00 -8.28
C GLY A 301 14.72 24.11 -9.26
N CYS A 302 14.64 25.37 -8.80
CA CYS A 302 14.52 26.53 -9.67
C CYS A 302 15.88 26.85 -10.32
N PRO A 303 15.89 27.39 -11.55
CA PRO A 303 17.13 27.85 -12.17
C PRO A 303 17.72 29.01 -11.38
N VAL A 304 19.02 28.97 -11.10
CA VAL A 304 19.73 30.06 -10.44
C VAL A 304 19.80 31.23 -11.43
N THR A 305 18.93 32.23 -11.25
CA THR A 305 18.98 33.46 -12.03
C THR A 305 20.30 34.17 -11.74
N SER A 306 21.12 34.35 -12.78
CA SER A 306 22.32 35.21 -12.75
C SER A 306 21.94 36.69 -12.81
#